data_AF-A0A2K2TQY1-F1
#
_entry.id   AF-A0A2K2TQY1-F1
#
_cell.length_a   1.000
_cell.length_b   1.000
_cell.length_c   1.000
_cell.angle_alpha   90.00
_cell.angle_beta   90.00
_cell.angle_gamma   90.00
#
_symmetry.space_group_name_H-M   'P 1'
#
loop_
_entity.id
_entity.type
_entity.pdbx_description
1 polymer ?
#
loop_
_entity_poly.entity_id
_entity_poly.type
_entity_poly.pdbx_seq_one_letter_code
_entity_poly.pdbx_strand_id
1 'polypeptide(L)'
;MYNYSCNDPCCPACSQCMPTCCCDPCRICRPCPPCPPEPSYFAVIYDANGGSGGLADVNLSQGAAYTIKSSEEVGISWTGHIFLSWNASPDGKGTSYRPGDVITVTHSLTLYAQWLTAPVETADVIYDPNGGIGGLTDYGIPVGSSYTLRSAVDVNMYRTGYTFLGWNTQPDGSGTFYQPGEVATIRGNQTFYAIWQRNTFTVTYHPGIGGMGSLHMDTVAEGDSYTILSDVTVGFTRLNYEFAGWNTAIDGTGTLYSSGDVMNITKDTTLYAQWRPVAEEDVFYRNDLVI
;
A
#
# COMPACT_ATOMS: atom_id res chain seq x y z
N MET A 1 -68.14 34.12 -40.54
CA MET A 1 -67.38 35.05 -39.68
C MET A 1 -66.31 34.24 -38.95
N TYR A 2 -65.07 34.29 -39.42
CA TYR A 2 -63.92 33.89 -38.63
C TYR A 2 -63.11 35.17 -38.40
N ASN A 3 -63.08 35.63 -37.15
CA ASN A 3 -62.31 36.79 -36.72
C ASN A 3 -60.84 36.39 -36.65
N TYR A 4 -60.01 36.98 -37.51
CA TYR A 4 -58.56 37.00 -37.31
C TYR A 4 -58.18 38.37 -36.77
N SER A 5 -57.50 38.36 -35.63
CA SER A 5 -56.98 39.54 -34.93
C SER A 5 -55.86 40.17 -35.76
N CYS A 6 -56.04 41.43 -36.15
CA CYS A 6 -55.01 42.24 -36.79
C CYS A 6 -54.14 42.89 -35.70
N ASN A 7 -52.99 42.30 -35.41
CA ASN A 7 -51.86 42.97 -34.77
C ASN A 7 -50.58 42.34 -35.31
N ASP A 8 -50.20 42.74 -36.53
CA ASP A 8 -48.90 42.43 -37.13
C ASP A 8 -48.19 43.76 -37.45
N PRO A 9 -46.95 43.97 -36.96
CA PRO A 9 -46.19 45.19 -37.21
C PRO A 9 -45.80 45.41 -38.68
N CYS A 10 -46.07 44.46 -39.59
CA CYS A 10 -45.71 44.56 -41.01
C CYS A 10 -46.71 45.32 -41.91
N CYS A 11 -47.78 45.90 -41.36
CA CYS A 11 -48.82 46.59 -42.15
C CYS A 11 -49.08 48.03 -41.65
N PRO A 12 -48.52 49.09 -42.28
CA PRO A 12 -48.95 50.44 -42.00
C PRO A 12 -50.32 50.68 -42.67
N ALA A 13 -51.35 50.80 -41.85
CA ALA A 13 -52.68 51.36 -42.13
C ALA A 13 -53.18 51.39 -43.59
N CYS A 14 -53.45 50.22 -44.18
CA CYS A 14 -54.48 50.09 -45.20
C CYS A 14 -55.52 49.09 -44.71
N SER A 15 -56.68 49.61 -44.30
CA SER A 15 -57.86 48.84 -43.97
C SER A 15 -58.24 47.91 -45.13
N GLN A 16 -58.37 46.62 -44.83
CA GLN A 16 -58.69 45.46 -45.69
C GLN A 16 -57.46 44.68 -46.19
N CYS A 17 -57.10 43.64 -45.42
CA CYS A 17 -56.27 42.54 -45.92
C CYS A 17 -57.05 41.79 -47.01
N MET A 18 -56.73 42.07 -48.27
CA MET A 18 -57.00 41.20 -49.41
C MET A 18 -55.66 40.69 -49.99
N PRO A 19 -55.63 39.57 -50.74
CA PRO A 19 -54.39 38.90 -51.16
C PRO A 19 -53.46 39.68 -52.12
N THR A 20 -53.78 40.93 -52.44
CA THR A 20 -53.08 41.73 -53.45
C THR A 20 -53.00 43.20 -53.06
N CYS A 21 -51.82 43.81 -53.20
CA CYS A 21 -51.64 45.27 -53.11
C CYS A 21 -52.02 45.91 -54.45
N CYS A 22 -52.93 46.89 -54.45
CA CYS A 22 -53.31 47.62 -55.65
C CYS A 22 -52.79 49.07 -55.54
N CYS A 23 -51.89 49.47 -56.45
CA CYS A 23 -51.50 50.86 -56.64
C CYS A 23 -52.36 51.46 -57.76
N ASP A 24 -53.14 52.52 -57.45
CA ASP A 24 -53.90 53.32 -58.43
C ASP A 24 -52.98 54.40 -59.03
N PRO A 25 -53.10 54.79 -60.32
CA PRO A 25 -54.30 54.74 -61.16
C PRO A 25 -54.43 53.52 -62.09
N CYS A 26 -53.53 52.52 -62.01
CA CYS A 26 -53.43 51.50 -63.05
C CYS A 26 -54.07 50.13 -62.73
N ARG A 27 -54.68 49.91 -61.56
CA ARG A 27 -55.35 48.63 -61.19
C ARG A 27 -54.57 47.36 -61.59
N ILE A 28 -53.24 47.38 -61.51
CA ILE A 28 -52.42 46.17 -61.62
C ILE A 28 -52.16 45.70 -60.20
N CYS A 29 -52.96 44.75 -59.75
CA CYS A 29 -52.78 44.13 -58.44
C CYS A 29 -51.68 43.07 -58.58
N ARG A 30 -50.52 43.29 -57.95
CA ARG A 30 -49.41 42.34 -57.92
C ARG A 30 -49.52 41.47 -56.66
N PRO A 31 -49.13 40.18 -56.73
CA PRO A 31 -48.98 39.36 -55.53
C PRO A 31 -48.02 40.05 -54.57
N CYS A 32 -48.32 40.04 -53.27
CA CYS A 32 -47.36 40.47 -52.26
C CYS A 32 -46.06 39.66 -52.44
N PRO A 33 -44.88 40.29 -52.29
CA PRO A 33 -43.63 39.54 -52.23
C PRO A 33 -43.76 38.43 -51.17
N PRO A 34 -43.23 37.22 -51.43
CA PRO A 34 -43.21 36.19 -50.40
C PRO A 34 -42.51 36.74 -49.16
N CYS A 35 -43.07 36.47 -47.98
CA CYS A 35 -42.42 36.83 -46.72
C CYS A 35 -40.99 36.26 -46.72
N PRO A 36 -39.99 37.01 -46.21
CA PRO A 36 -38.66 36.47 -46.01
C PRO A 36 -38.76 35.16 -45.21
N PRO A 37 -37.95 34.14 -45.51
CA PRO A 37 -37.95 32.93 -44.69
C PRO A 37 -37.64 33.30 -43.23
N GLU A 38 -38.44 32.77 -42.31
CA GLU A 38 -38.23 32.90 -40.87
C GLU A 38 -36.80 32.48 -40.51
N PRO A 39 -36.08 33.26 -39.68
CA PRO A 39 -34.72 32.89 -39.27
C PRO A 39 -34.75 31.57 -38.49
N SER A 40 -33.92 30.63 -38.91
CA SER A 40 -33.71 29.35 -38.24
C SER A 40 -32.64 29.51 -37.14
N TYR A 41 -32.98 29.05 -35.93
CA TYR A 41 -32.09 29.05 -34.78
C TYR A 41 -31.82 27.62 -34.31
N PHE A 42 -30.61 27.38 -33.85
CA PHE A 42 -30.12 26.09 -33.38
C PHE A 42 -29.42 26.20 -32.02
N ALA A 43 -29.05 25.04 -31.47
CA ALA A 43 -28.34 24.96 -30.21
C ALA A 43 -27.10 24.05 -30.31
N VAL A 44 -26.08 24.35 -29.51
CA VAL A 44 -24.97 23.42 -29.23
C VAL A 44 -25.07 23.02 -27.77
N ILE A 45 -25.25 21.72 -27.52
CA ILE A 45 -25.46 21.14 -26.20
C ILE A 45 -24.24 20.29 -25.84
N TYR A 46 -23.64 20.56 -24.69
CA TYR A 46 -22.49 19.84 -24.16
C TYR A 46 -22.94 18.88 -23.06
N ASP A 47 -22.82 17.59 -23.34
CA ASP A 47 -23.18 16.49 -22.46
C ASP A 47 -21.90 15.91 -21.84
N ALA A 48 -21.85 15.85 -20.50
CA ALA A 48 -20.70 15.33 -19.76
C ALA A 48 -20.46 13.82 -20.00
N ASN A 49 -21.41 13.11 -20.61
CA ASN A 49 -21.33 11.73 -21.07
C ASN A 49 -20.80 10.76 -19.99
N GLY A 50 -21.51 10.70 -18.86
CA GLY A 50 -21.14 9.93 -17.67
C GLY A 50 -20.51 10.78 -16.56
N GLY A 51 -19.91 11.92 -16.90
CA GLY A 51 -19.47 12.93 -15.94
C GLY A 51 -20.63 13.77 -15.35
N SER A 52 -20.28 14.83 -14.64
CA SER A 52 -21.19 15.85 -14.12
C SER A 52 -21.03 17.18 -14.86
N GLY A 53 -22.05 18.04 -14.77
CA GLY A 53 -22.06 19.35 -15.43
C GLY A 53 -22.64 19.35 -16.84
N GLY A 54 -22.37 20.40 -17.60
CA GLY A 54 -22.85 20.58 -18.97
C GLY A 54 -23.37 21.99 -19.22
N LEU A 55 -23.48 22.34 -20.49
CA LEU A 55 -23.94 23.65 -20.94
C LEU A 55 -24.74 23.51 -22.23
N ALA A 56 -25.71 24.40 -22.46
CA ALA A 56 -26.37 24.52 -23.75
C ALA A 56 -26.33 25.99 -24.22
N ASP A 57 -25.69 26.23 -25.35
CA ASP A 57 -25.78 27.50 -26.05
C ASP A 57 -26.96 27.43 -27.03
N VAL A 58 -27.92 28.33 -26.87
CA VAL A 58 -29.17 28.36 -27.65
C VAL A 58 -29.29 29.63 -28.49
N ASN A 59 -30.27 29.68 -29.38
CA ASN A 59 -30.56 30.82 -30.26
C ASN A 59 -29.39 31.18 -31.21
N LEU A 60 -28.66 30.16 -31.70
CA LEU A 60 -27.58 30.34 -32.67
C LEU A 60 -28.16 30.42 -34.09
N SER A 61 -27.90 31.51 -34.81
CA SER A 61 -28.38 31.68 -36.18
C SER A 61 -27.76 30.68 -37.16
N GLN A 62 -28.57 30.15 -38.09
CA GLN A 62 -28.06 29.31 -39.18
C GLN A 62 -26.95 30.01 -39.98
N GLY A 63 -25.87 29.29 -40.26
CA GLY A 63 -24.71 29.79 -41.00
C GLY A 63 -23.70 30.56 -40.15
N ALA A 64 -23.98 30.83 -38.87
CA ALA A 64 -23.03 31.48 -37.97
C ALA A 64 -21.82 30.57 -37.70
N ALA A 65 -20.64 31.18 -37.53
CA ALA A 65 -19.47 30.49 -37.01
C ALA A 65 -19.62 30.33 -35.48
N TYR A 66 -19.29 29.15 -34.97
CA TYR A 66 -19.36 28.82 -33.56
C TYR A 66 -18.07 28.09 -33.14
N THR A 67 -17.46 28.54 -32.05
CA THR A 67 -16.23 27.95 -31.50
C THR A 67 -16.59 26.93 -30.42
N ILE A 68 -16.07 25.71 -30.54
CA ILE A 68 -16.26 24.64 -29.58
C ILE A 68 -15.60 24.99 -28.25
N LYS A 69 -16.35 24.90 -27.16
CA LYS A 69 -15.91 25.26 -25.80
C LYS A 69 -15.05 24.16 -25.17
N SER A 70 -14.16 24.57 -24.28
CA SER A 70 -13.40 23.69 -23.38
C SER A 70 -14.26 23.08 -22.29
N SER A 71 -13.74 22.04 -21.61
CA SER A 71 -14.39 21.41 -20.46
C SER A 71 -14.65 22.40 -19.32
N GLU A 72 -13.75 23.36 -19.11
CA GLU A 72 -13.84 24.36 -18.05
C GLU A 72 -14.94 25.40 -18.35
N GLU A 73 -15.03 25.85 -19.60
CA GLU A 73 -16.04 26.82 -20.05
C GLU A 73 -17.47 26.29 -19.93
N VAL A 74 -17.65 24.97 -20.05
CA VAL A 74 -18.96 24.32 -19.91
C VAL A 74 -19.18 23.68 -18.54
N GLY A 75 -18.19 23.78 -17.64
CA GLY A 75 -18.26 23.31 -16.26
C GLY A 75 -18.48 21.80 -16.12
N ILE A 76 -17.90 20.98 -17.02
CA ILE A 76 -17.98 19.51 -16.90
C ILE A 76 -16.81 18.93 -16.11
N SER A 77 -17.05 17.83 -15.40
CA SER A 77 -16.00 17.10 -14.69
C SER A 77 -16.34 15.63 -14.52
N TRP A 78 -15.32 14.77 -14.41
CA TRP A 78 -15.51 13.37 -14.00
C TRP A 78 -14.33 12.92 -13.14
N THR A 79 -14.58 12.72 -11.84
CA THR A 79 -13.55 12.27 -10.89
C THR A 79 -12.86 11.00 -11.38
N GLY A 80 -11.53 11.00 -11.35
CA GLY A 80 -10.70 9.89 -11.83
C GLY A 80 -10.56 9.80 -13.36
N HIS A 81 -11.00 10.81 -14.10
CA HIS A 81 -10.93 10.86 -15.56
C HIS A 81 -10.36 12.18 -16.07
N ILE A 82 -9.73 12.13 -17.24
CA ILE A 82 -9.15 13.26 -17.96
C ILE A 82 -10.00 13.50 -19.21
N PHE A 83 -10.48 14.73 -19.39
CA PHE A 83 -11.20 15.12 -20.60
C PHE A 83 -10.25 15.09 -21.80
N LEU A 84 -10.66 14.42 -22.89
CA LEU A 84 -9.88 14.34 -24.13
C LEU A 84 -10.41 15.30 -25.20
N SER A 85 -11.69 15.17 -25.52
CA SER A 85 -12.34 15.89 -26.61
C SER A 85 -13.86 15.73 -26.56
N TRP A 86 -14.57 16.39 -27.48
CA TRP A 86 -15.99 16.17 -27.73
C TRP A 86 -16.21 15.20 -28.89
N ASN A 87 -17.36 14.52 -28.91
CA ASN A 87 -17.80 13.70 -30.03
C ASN A 87 -19.29 13.89 -30.33
N ALA A 88 -19.68 13.84 -31.61
CA ALA A 88 -21.10 13.93 -32.01
C ALA A 88 -21.94 12.69 -31.65
N SER A 89 -21.32 11.62 -31.16
CA SER A 89 -21.98 10.40 -30.68
C SER A 89 -21.49 10.06 -29.27
N PRO A 90 -22.36 9.62 -28.35
CA PRO A 90 -21.97 9.26 -26.99
C PRO A 90 -20.99 8.07 -26.94
N ASP A 91 -21.04 7.19 -27.95
CA ASP A 91 -20.14 6.03 -28.08
C ASP A 91 -18.78 6.35 -28.72
N GLY A 92 -18.52 7.63 -29.03
CA GLY A 92 -17.26 8.08 -29.62
C GLY A 92 -17.08 7.78 -31.11
N LYS A 93 -18.06 7.18 -31.79
CA LYS A 93 -17.96 6.84 -33.23
C LYS A 93 -18.41 7.95 -34.17
N GLY A 94 -18.89 9.06 -33.64
CA GLY A 94 -19.24 10.25 -34.42
C GLY A 94 -18.02 11.09 -34.76
N THR A 95 -18.27 12.26 -35.34
CA THR A 95 -17.22 13.26 -35.58
C THR A 95 -16.67 13.79 -34.26
N SER A 96 -15.35 13.80 -34.11
CA SER A 96 -14.67 14.38 -32.95
C SER A 96 -14.40 15.86 -33.14
N TYR A 97 -14.51 16.62 -32.05
CA TYR A 97 -14.22 18.05 -32.00
C TYR A 97 -13.32 18.35 -30.80
N ARG A 98 -12.33 19.21 -30.99
CA ARG A 98 -11.47 19.73 -29.94
C ARG A 98 -11.97 21.11 -29.49
N PRO A 99 -11.76 21.48 -28.21
CA PRO A 99 -11.92 22.87 -27.80
C PRO A 99 -11.15 23.82 -28.72
N GLY A 100 -11.78 24.90 -29.15
CA GLY A 100 -11.23 25.87 -30.10
C GLY A 100 -11.54 25.59 -31.57
N ASP A 101 -12.04 24.39 -31.93
CA ASP A 101 -12.51 24.13 -33.30
C ASP A 101 -13.64 25.09 -33.66
N VAL A 102 -13.66 25.58 -34.90
CA VAL A 102 -14.72 26.44 -35.41
C VAL A 102 -15.61 25.66 -36.36
N ILE A 103 -16.91 25.59 -36.05
CA ILE A 103 -17.93 24.95 -36.88
C ILE A 103 -18.90 25.99 -37.45
N THR A 104 -19.57 25.65 -38.54
CA THR A 104 -20.70 26.42 -39.04
C THR A 104 -22.00 25.81 -38.52
N VAL A 105 -22.87 26.63 -37.93
CA VAL A 105 -24.13 26.16 -37.34
C VAL A 105 -25.15 25.88 -38.45
N THR A 106 -25.40 24.61 -38.76
CA THR A 106 -26.38 24.18 -39.78
C THR A 106 -27.59 23.46 -39.19
N HIS A 107 -27.46 22.94 -37.97
CA HIS A 107 -28.48 22.24 -37.19
C HIS A 107 -28.10 22.27 -35.70
N SER A 108 -29.01 21.87 -34.81
CA SER A 108 -28.65 21.65 -33.41
C SER A 108 -27.72 20.44 -33.26
N LEU A 109 -26.71 20.56 -32.41
CA LEU A 109 -25.66 19.55 -32.23
C LEU A 109 -25.49 19.26 -30.74
N THR A 110 -25.53 17.97 -30.37
CA THR A 110 -25.12 17.53 -29.03
C THR A 110 -23.70 16.96 -29.11
N LEU A 111 -22.84 17.43 -28.24
CA LEU A 111 -21.45 17.04 -28.10
C LEU A 111 -21.26 16.30 -26.79
N TYR A 112 -20.79 15.07 -26.89
CA TYR A 112 -20.55 14.17 -25.76
C TYR A 112 -19.08 14.17 -25.41
N ALA A 113 -18.76 14.42 -24.15
CA ALA A 113 -17.39 14.37 -23.68
C ALA A 113 -16.78 12.96 -23.86
N GLN A 114 -15.53 12.91 -24.27
CA GLN A 114 -14.72 11.70 -24.36
C GLN A 114 -13.67 11.77 -23.25
N TRP A 115 -13.55 10.68 -22.50
CA TRP A 115 -12.78 10.63 -21.26
C TRP A 115 -11.73 9.52 -21.32
N LEU A 116 -10.58 9.80 -20.73
CA LEU A 116 -9.56 8.80 -20.42
C LEU A 116 -9.55 8.57 -18.92
N THR A 117 -9.62 7.33 -18.45
CA THR A 117 -9.40 7.04 -17.02
C THR A 117 -7.99 7.46 -16.61
N ALA A 118 -7.86 8.27 -15.57
CA ALA A 118 -6.58 8.74 -15.07
C ALA A 118 -5.77 7.55 -14.51
N PRO A 119 -4.45 7.50 -14.75
CA PRO A 119 -3.60 6.47 -14.14
C PRO A 119 -3.64 6.61 -12.62
N VAL A 120 -3.75 5.49 -11.92
CA VAL A 120 -3.62 5.43 -10.46
C VAL A 120 -2.14 5.26 -10.15
N GLU A 121 -1.56 6.20 -9.41
CA GLU A 121 -0.21 6.05 -8.86
C GLU A 121 -0.18 4.84 -7.93
N THR A 122 0.72 3.90 -8.22
CA THR A 122 0.86 2.66 -7.45
C THR A 122 2.30 2.49 -6.99
N ALA A 123 2.48 1.68 -5.96
CA ALA A 123 3.74 1.41 -5.31
C ALA A 123 3.88 -0.08 -4.96
N ASP A 124 5.12 -0.49 -4.77
CA ASP A 124 5.47 -1.84 -4.35
C ASP A 124 5.76 -1.88 -2.85
N VAL A 125 5.29 -2.93 -2.19
CA VAL A 125 5.60 -3.23 -0.79
C VAL A 125 6.50 -4.46 -0.76
N ILE A 126 7.72 -4.29 -0.24
CA ILE A 126 8.76 -5.31 -0.22
C ILE A 126 8.98 -5.77 1.22
N TYR A 127 8.88 -7.06 1.47
CA TYR A 127 9.30 -7.70 2.71
C TYR A 127 10.72 -8.23 2.54
N ASP A 128 11.67 -7.54 3.16
CA ASP A 128 13.08 -7.91 3.14
C ASP A 128 13.41 -8.81 4.36
N PRO A 129 13.97 -10.01 4.14
CA PRO A 129 14.34 -10.91 5.22
C PRO A 129 15.46 -10.43 6.11
N ASN A 130 16.22 -9.40 5.72
CA ASN A 130 17.22 -8.71 6.52
C ASN A 130 18.17 -9.67 7.26
N GLY A 131 18.89 -10.47 6.46
CA GLY A 131 19.78 -11.53 6.95
C GLY A 131 19.08 -12.86 7.27
N GLY A 132 17.77 -12.95 7.08
CA GLY A 132 17.02 -14.21 7.01
C GLY A 132 16.95 -14.79 5.59
N ILE A 133 16.06 -15.77 5.40
CA ILE A 133 15.74 -16.42 4.13
C ILE A 133 14.25 -16.19 3.83
N GLY A 134 13.90 -16.04 2.55
CA GLY A 134 12.52 -15.82 2.10
C GLY A 134 12.31 -14.41 1.56
N GLY A 135 11.09 -13.89 1.68
CA GLY A 135 10.71 -12.55 1.22
C GLY A 135 9.51 -12.59 0.30
N LEU A 136 8.86 -11.44 0.16
CA LEU A 136 7.71 -11.25 -0.72
C LEU A 136 7.72 -9.81 -1.26
N THR A 137 7.22 -9.62 -2.46
CA THR A 137 6.89 -8.28 -2.97
C THR A 137 5.44 -8.28 -3.44
N ASP A 138 4.65 -7.37 -2.86
CA ASP A 138 3.31 -7.06 -3.34
C ASP A 138 3.39 -5.84 -4.27
N TYR A 139 2.85 -5.96 -5.47
CA TYR A 139 2.92 -4.94 -6.52
C TYR A 139 1.61 -4.19 -6.68
N GLY A 140 1.68 -2.98 -7.21
CA GLY A 140 0.48 -2.26 -7.67
C GLY A 140 -0.42 -1.74 -6.55
N ILE A 141 0.14 -1.50 -5.36
CA ILE A 141 -0.60 -0.99 -4.21
C ILE A 141 -0.88 0.51 -4.43
N PRO A 142 -2.14 0.98 -4.43
CA PRO A 142 -2.43 2.39 -4.64
C PRO A 142 -1.76 3.28 -3.60
N VAL A 143 -1.11 4.35 -4.05
CA VAL A 143 -0.51 5.34 -3.16
C VAL A 143 -1.61 6.03 -2.34
N GLY A 144 -1.37 6.20 -1.04
CA GLY A 144 -2.31 6.70 -0.05
C GLY A 144 -3.20 5.64 0.61
N SER A 145 -3.16 4.38 0.13
CA SER A 145 -3.93 3.29 0.72
C SER A 145 -3.34 2.80 2.05
N SER A 146 -4.21 2.22 2.87
CA SER A 146 -3.84 1.47 4.06
C SER A 146 -3.45 0.04 3.68
N TYR A 147 -2.36 -0.46 4.27
CA TYR A 147 -1.81 -1.78 3.99
C TYR A 147 -1.50 -2.52 5.30
N THR A 148 -2.07 -3.71 5.48
CA THR A 148 -1.89 -4.53 6.69
C THR A 148 -0.66 -5.41 6.54
N LEU A 149 0.26 -5.32 7.50
CA LEU A 149 1.51 -6.08 7.45
C LEU A 149 1.32 -7.56 7.79
N ARG A 150 1.89 -8.43 6.98
CA ARG A 150 1.85 -9.89 7.13
C ARG A 150 2.82 -10.39 8.20
N SER A 151 2.59 -11.58 8.73
CA SER A 151 3.59 -12.23 9.60
C SER A 151 4.77 -12.76 8.78
N ALA A 152 5.90 -13.06 9.44
CA ALA A 152 7.03 -13.69 8.77
C ALA A 152 6.66 -15.05 8.13
N VAL A 153 5.75 -15.81 8.75
CA VAL A 153 5.28 -17.10 8.23
C VAL A 153 4.50 -16.91 6.92
N ASP A 154 3.63 -15.91 6.85
CA ASP A 154 2.80 -15.64 5.67
C ASP A 154 3.61 -15.22 4.43
N VAL A 155 4.81 -14.66 4.65
CA VAL A 155 5.76 -14.30 3.59
C VAL A 155 6.90 -15.31 3.45
N ASN A 156 6.71 -16.52 4.01
CA ASN A 156 7.65 -17.64 3.96
C ASN A 156 9.08 -17.26 4.40
N MET A 157 9.17 -16.50 5.48
CA MET A 157 10.43 -16.00 6.03
C MET A 157 10.82 -16.65 7.34
N TYR A 158 12.11 -16.96 7.45
CA TYR A 158 12.70 -17.52 8.66
C TYR A 158 14.19 -17.19 8.72
N ARG A 159 14.77 -17.29 9.92
CA ARG A 159 16.20 -17.16 10.16
C ARG A 159 16.63 -18.15 11.23
N THR A 160 17.40 -19.17 10.86
CA THR A 160 17.85 -20.21 11.79
C THR A 160 18.63 -19.61 12.95
N GLY A 161 18.27 -20.00 14.18
CA GLY A 161 18.85 -19.49 15.42
C GLY A 161 18.33 -18.13 15.89
N TYR A 162 17.26 -17.63 15.26
CA TYR A 162 16.67 -16.34 15.58
C TYR A 162 15.15 -16.43 15.69
N THR A 163 14.59 -15.56 16.52
CA THR A 163 13.17 -15.30 16.66
C THR A 163 12.81 -14.00 15.94
N PHE A 164 11.75 -14.04 15.11
CA PHE A 164 11.21 -12.85 14.46
C PHE A 164 10.52 -11.95 15.49
N LEU A 165 10.88 -10.67 15.54
CA LEU A 165 10.24 -9.71 16.44
C LEU A 165 9.17 -8.84 15.76
N GLY A 166 9.36 -8.52 14.48
CA GLY A 166 8.52 -7.59 13.74
C GLY A 166 9.23 -7.00 12.52
N TRP A 167 8.62 -5.98 11.94
CA TRP A 167 9.12 -5.25 10.77
C TRP A 167 9.65 -3.89 11.16
N ASN A 168 10.61 -3.37 10.40
CA ASN A 168 11.08 -1.99 10.54
C ASN A 168 11.20 -1.32 9.16
N THR A 169 11.02 -0.01 9.10
CA THR A 169 11.21 0.75 7.85
C THR A 169 12.67 1.01 7.49
N GLN A 170 13.61 0.67 8.38
CA GLN A 170 15.05 0.72 8.15
C GLN A 170 15.71 -0.62 8.51
N PRO A 171 16.75 -1.05 7.78
CA PRO A 171 17.39 -2.35 7.97
C PRO A 171 18.12 -2.49 9.31
N ASP A 172 18.56 -1.38 9.89
CA ASP A 172 19.25 -1.35 11.18
C ASP A 172 18.30 -1.28 12.39
N GLY A 173 16.98 -1.22 12.15
CA GLY A 173 15.97 -1.12 13.20
C GLY A 173 15.73 0.30 13.73
N SER A 174 16.39 1.33 13.20
CA SER A 174 16.23 2.72 13.67
C SER A 174 14.97 3.43 13.13
N GLY A 175 14.29 2.82 12.17
CA GLY A 175 13.04 3.29 11.61
C GLY A 175 11.82 2.97 12.48
N THR A 176 10.64 3.09 11.89
CA THR A 176 9.38 2.77 12.56
C THR A 176 9.21 1.26 12.63
N PHE A 177 9.00 0.76 13.85
CA PHE A 177 8.76 -0.64 14.11
C PHE A 177 7.27 -0.98 14.01
N TYR A 178 6.97 -2.13 13.41
CA TYR A 178 5.61 -2.65 13.27
C TYR A 178 5.52 -4.12 13.65
N GLN A 179 4.46 -4.48 14.36
CA GLN A 179 4.06 -5.87 14.58
C GLN A 179 3.28 -6.40 13.36
N PRO A 180 3.30 -7.73 13.12
CA PRO A 180 2.36 -8.35 12.18
C PRO A 180 0.91 -7.99 12.51
N GLY A 181 0.12 -7.67 11.48
CA GLY A 181 -1.27 -7.24 11.59
C GLY A 181 -1.45 -5.73 11.76
N GLU A 182 -0.39 -4.96 12.00
CA GLU A 182 -0.48 -3.50 12.03
C GLU A 182 -0.59 -2.90 10.63
N VAL A 183 -1.15 -1.70 10.56
CA VAL A 183 -1.46 -1.02 9.30
C VAL A 183 -0.44 0.09 9.05
N ALA A 184 0.14 0.09 7.85
CA ALA A 184 0.96 1.17 7.32
C ALA A 184 0.24 1.90 6.17
N THR A 185 0.50 3.19 6.02
CA THR A 185 0.03 3.95 4.84
C THR A 185 1.11 3.91 3.77
N ILE A 186 0.77 3.44 2.57
CA ILE A 186 1.71 3.37 1.46
C ILE A 186 1.81 4.73 0.79
N ARG A 187 2.98 5.35 0.81
CA ARG A 187 3.23 6.69 0.23
C ARG A 187 4.07 6.65 -1.06
N GLY A 188 4.49 5.45 -1.45
CA GLY A 188 5.47 5.15 -2.49
C GLY A 188 6.05 3.77 -2.22
N ASN A 189 7.04 3.36 -3.01
CA ASN A 189 7.70 2.07 -2.79
C ASN A 189 8.26 1.99 -1.36
N GLN A 190 7.91 0.92 -0.66
CA GLN A 190 8.24 0.78 0.76
C GLN A 190 8.81 -0.61 1.01
N THR A 191 9.99 -0.65 1.62
CA THR A 191 10.58 -1.88 2.14
C THR A 191 10.36 -1.96 3.64
N PHE A 192 9.95 -3.14 4.10
CA PHE A 192 9.85 -3.53 5.50
C PHE A 192 10.90 -4.61 5.77
N TYR A 193 11.85 -4.29 6.63
CA TYR A 193 12.97 -5.14 7.00
C TYR A 193 12.61 -5.95 8.24
N ALA A 194 12.81 -7.27 8.19
CA ALA A 194 12.61 -8.10 9.37
C ALA A 194 13.60 -7.75 10.48
N ILE A 195 13.10 -7.69 11.71
CA ILE A 195 13.91 -7.55 12.92
C ILE A 195 13.94 -8.90 13.62
N TRP A 196 15.16 -9.36 13.90
CA TRP A 196 15.43 -10.69 14.44
C TRP A 196 16.17 -10.58 15.77
N GLN A 197 15.72 -11.35 16.77
CA GLN A 197 16.45 -11.55 18.01
C GLN A 197 17.15 -12.90 17.96
N ARG A 198 18.46 -12.94 18.24
CA ARG A 198 19.17 -14.21 18.35
C ARG A 198 18.62 -14.99 19.55
N ASN A 199 18.36 -16.28 19.36
CA ASN A 199 17.94 -17.14 20.45
C ASN A 199 19.06 -17.30 21.48
N THR A 200 18.69 -17.55 22.73
CA THR A 200 19.63 -17.79 23.83
C THR A 200 19.17 -18.97 24.66
N PHE A 201 20.12 -19.73 25.19
CA PHE A 201 19.89 -20.88 26.05
C PHE A 201 20.62 -20.71 27.37
N THR A 202 20.11 -21.35 28.42
CA THR A 202 20.71 -21.33 29.75
C THR A 202 21.51 -22.61 30.00
N VAL A 203 22.75 -22.47 30.45
CA VAL A 203 23.55 -23.58 31.02
C VAL A 203 23.50 -23.47 32.53
N THR A 204 22.93 -24.47 33.19
CA THR A 204 22.83 -24.53 34.66
C THR A 204 23.80 -25.55 35.21
N TYR A 205 24.67 -25.14 36.12
CA TYR A 205 25.52 -26.04 36.89
C TYR A 205 24.88 -26.35 38.24
N HIS A 206 24.85 -27.63 38.57
CA HIS A 206 24.34 -28.16 39.84
C HIS A 206 25.46 -28.89 40.59
N PRO A 207 25.60 -28.72 41.92
CA PRO A 207 26.68 -29.35 42.70
C PRO A 207 26.64 -30.89 42.78
N GLY A 208 25.72 -31.53 42.06
CA GLY A 208 25.49 -32.97 42.11
C GLY A 208 25.06 -33.50 43.48
N ILE A 209 25.06 -34.82 43.61
CA ILE A 209 24.67 -35.51 44.84
C ILE A 209 25.72 -35.27 45.91
N GLY A 210 25.31 -34.70 47.05
CA GLY A 210 26.18 -34.46 48.21
C GLY A 210 27.21 -33.34 48.04
N GLY A 211 27.24 -32.65 46.89
CA GLY A 211 28.05 -31.45 46.73
C GLY A 211 27.39 -30.22 47.36
N MET A 212 28.19 -29.20 47.63
CA MET A 212 27.82 -27.93 48.24
C MET A 212 28.08 -26.79 47.27
N GLY A 213 27.24 -25.75 47.34
CA GLY A 213 27.26 -24.58 46.45
C GLY A 213 25.83 -24.21 46.01
N SER A 214 25.62 -22.95 45.61
CA SER A 214 24.38 -22.51 44.96
C SER A 214 24.44 -22.82 43.47
N LEU A 215 23.29 -22.97 42.80
CA LEU A 215 23.29 -23.10 41.33
C LEU A 215 24.04 -21.95 40.67
N HIS A 216 24.76 -22.26 39.59
CA HIS A 216 25.40 -21.29 38.72
C HIS A 216 24.74 -21.37 37.34
N MET A 217 24.50 -20.22 36.71
CA MET A 217 23.80 -20.14 35.43
C MET A 217 24.55 -19.22 34.48
N ASP A 218 24.78 -19.70 33.26
CA ASP A 218 25.28 -18.91 32.14
C ASP A 218 24.21 -18.83 31.05
N THR A 219 24.21 -17.72 30.31
CA THR A 219 23.39 -17.53 29.10
C THR A 219 24.29 -17.61 27.88
N VAL A 220 23.96 -18.50 26.95
CA VAL A 220 24.70 -18.74 25.71
C VAL A 220 23.81 -18.41 24.54
N ALA A 221 24.30 -17.58 23.60
CA ALA A 221 23.54 -17.30 22.40
C ALA A 221 23.65 -18.47 21.41
N GLU A 222 22.57 -18.78 20.71
CA GLU A 222 22.54 -19.90 19.77
C GLU A 222 23.62 -19.74 18.69
N GLY A 223 24.42 -20.79 18.51
CA GLY A 223 25.56 -20.82 17.60
C GLY A 223 26.90 -20.39 18.19
N ASP A 224 26.92 -19.82 19.40
CA ASP A 224 28.19 -19.52 20.10
C ASP A 224 28.79 -20.81 20.69
N SER A 225 30.12 -20.91 20.68
CA SER A 225 30.84 -21.99 21.36
C SER A 225 30.84 -21.76 22.86
N TYR A 226 30.48 -22.78 23.64
CA TYR A 226 30.51 -22.71 25.10
C TYR A 226 31.64 -23.58 25.68
N THR A 227 32.45 -23.04 26.57
CA THR A 227 33.51 -23.80 27.27
C THR A 227 33.05 -24.15 28.67
N ILE A 228 33.10 -25.43 29.01
CA ILE A 228 32.61 -25.94 30.29
C ILE A 228 33.50 -25.44 31.43
N LEU A 229 32.86 -24.81 32.42
CA LEU A 229 33.52 -24.24 33.60
C LEU A 229 34.11 -25.33 34.53
N SER A 230 35.08 -24.95 35.35
CA SER A 230 35.56 -25.81 36.44
C SER A 230 34.63 -25.74 37.66
N ASP A 231 34.67 -26.76 38.51
CA ASP A 231 34.02 -26.78 39.84
C ASP A 231 34.47 -25.59 40.71
N VAL A 232 35.75 -25.22 40.64
CA VAL A 232 36.30 -24.05 41.33
C VAL A 232 35.68 -22.75 40.82
N THR A 233 35.51 -22.60 39.51
CA THR A 233 34.91 -21.40 38.89
C THR A 233 33.47 -21.21 39.34
N VAL A 234 32.70 -22.29 39.42
CA VAL A 234 31.29 -22.24 39.87
C VAL A 234 31.15 -22.32 41.40
N GLY A 235 32.25 -22.48 42.13
CA GLY A 235 32.30 -22.48 43.59
C GLY A 235 31.74 -23.74 44.25
N PHE A 236 31.81 -24.90 43.59
CA PHE A 236 31.28 -26.14 44.13
C PHE A 236 32.35 -26.93 44.86
N THR A 237 31.95 -27.57 45.95
CA THR A 237 32.86 -28.39 46.77
C THR A 237 32.15 -29.63 47.30
N ARG A 238 32.92 -30.66 47.64
CA ARG A 238 32.42 -31.81 48.39
C ARG A 238 33.50 -32.34 49.31
N LEU A 239 33.21 -32.37 50.62
CA LEU A 239 34.18 -32.76 51.64
C LEU A 239 34.64 -34.22 51.43
N ASN A 240 35.95 -34.46 51.42
CA ASN A 240 36.61 -35.76 51.20
C ASN A 240 36.43 -36.35 49.79
N TYR A 241 36.03 -35.53 48.82
CA TYR A 241 35.92 -35.92 47.41
C TYR A 241 36.67 -34.93 46.53
N GLU A 242 37.12 -35.41 45.37
CA GLU A 242 37.63 -34.59 44.29
C GLU A 242 36.63 -34.57 43.13
N PHE A 243 36.63 -33.46 42.38
CA PHE A 243 35.77 -33.28 41.22
C PHE A 243 36.18 -34.23 40.09
N ALA A 244 35.25 -35.05 39.62
CA ALA A 244 35.47 -36.06 38.59
C ALA A 244 35.01 -35.63 37.19
N GLY A 245 34.29 -34.51 37.09
CA GLY A 245 33.72 -34.00 35.84
C GLY A 245 32.24 -33.63 35.95
N TRP A 246 31.70 -33.12 34.86
CA TRP A 246 30.28 -32.77 34.72
C TRP A 246 29.52 -33.87 34.00
N ASN A 247 28.30 -34.16 34.44
CA ASN A 247 27.42 -35.11 33.76
C ASN A 247 26.07 -34.50 33.41
N THR A 248 25.48 -34.89 32.28
CA THR A 248 24.14 -34.42 31.88
C THR A 248 23.00 -35.06 32.67
N ALA A 249 23.29 -36.08 33.48
CA ALA A 249 22.37 -36.69 34.43
C ALA A 249 22.97 -36.66 35.84
N ILE A 250 22.13 -36.40 36.84
CA ILE A 250 22.58 -36.26 38.23
C ILE A 250 23.16 -37.55 38.80
N ASP A 251 22.70 -38.71 38.32
CA ASP A 251 23.14 -40.05 38.73
C ASP A 251 24.39 -40.54 37.97
N GLY A 252 24.94 -39.73 37.07
CA GLY A 252 26.13 -40.06 36.29
C GLY A 252 25.87 -40.93 35.05
N THR A 253 24.61 -41.27 34.73
CA THR A 253 24.28 -42.11 33.56
C THR A 253 24.31 -41.37 32.23
N GLY A 254 24.39 -40.04 32.27
CA GLY A 254 24.46 -39.18 31.09
C GLY A 254 25.88 -39.07 30.53
N THR A 255 26.06 -38.11 29.62
CA THR A 255 27.35 -37.84 29.00
C THR A 255 28.27 -37.12 29.99
N LEU A 256 29.50 -37.63 30.12
CA LEU A 256 30.55 -37.02 30.95
C LEU A 256 31.33 -35.97 30.14
N TYR A 257 31.61 -34.84 30.78
CA TYR A 257 32.42 -33.75 30.27
C TYR A 257 33.48 -33.32 31.29
N SER A 258 34.64 -32.93 30.80
CA SER A 258 35.71 -32.32 31.59
C SER A 258 35.59 -30.79 31.61
N SER A 259 36.21 -30.15 32.59
CA SER A 259 36.40 -28.70 32.55
C SER A 259 37.29 -28.33 31.35
N GLY A 260 36.93 -27.26 30.64
CA GLY A 260 37.60 -26.83 29.41
C GLY A 260 37.08 -27.50 28.13
N ASP A 261 36.21 -28.50 28.21
CA ASP A 261 35.57 -29.08 27.03
C ASP A 261 34.67 -28.03 26.35
N VAL A 262 34.62 -28.07 25.01
CA VAL A 262 33.73 -27.22 24.23
C VAL A 262 32.43 -27.97 23.95
N MET A 263 31.31 -27.36 24.30
CA MET A 263 29.97 -27.89 24.12
C MET A 263 29.13 -26.97 23.23
N ASN A 264 28.36 -27.56 22.31
CA ASN A 264 27.37 -26.84 21.51
C ASN A 264 26.03 -26.82 22.27
N ILE A 265 25.63 -25.64 22.74
CA ILE A 265 24.38 -25.45 23.46
C ILE A 265 23.26 -25.13 22.47
N THR A 266 22.33 -26.08 22.29
CA THR A 266 21.18 -25.97 21.37
C THR A 266 19.83 -25.93 22.09
N LYS A 267 19.86 -26.02 23.41
CA LYS A 267 18.73 -25.95 24.33
C LYS A 267 19.24 -25.71 25.74
N ASP A 268 18.34 -25.33 26.63
CA ASP A 268 18.65 -25.26 28.06
C ASP A 268 19.23 -26.59 28.55
N THR A 269 20.36 -26.51 29.24
CA THR A 269 21.18 -27.67 29.60
C THR A 269 21.57 -27.57 31.06
N THR A 270 21.41 -28.67 31.80
CA THR A 270 21.89 -28.77 33.18
C THR A 270 23.06 -29.75 33.26
N LEU A 271 24.16 -29.32 33.90
CA LEU A 271 25.35 -30.11 34.18
C LEU A 271 25.47 -30.37 35.67
N TYR A 272 25.61 -31.63 36.06
CA TYR A 272 25.69 -32.07 37.45
C TYR A 272 27.13 -32.48 37.78
N ALA A 273 27.70 -31.90 38.84
CA ALA A 273 29.03 -32.27 39.29
C ALA A 273 29.06 -33.73 39.75
N GLN A 274 30.00 -34.49 39.22
CA GLN A 274 30.31 -35.83 39.69
C GLN A 274 31.58 -35.79 40.53
N TRP A 275 31.61 -36.60 41.56
CA TRP A 275 32.64 -36.57 42.59
C TRP A 275 33.16 -37.97 42.85
N ARG A 276 34.47 -38.13 43.02
CA ARG A 276 35.09 -39.40 43.44
C ARG A 276 35.78 -39.22 44.81
N PRO A 277 35.71 -40.21 45.71
CA PRO A 277 36.39 -40.12 47.00
C PRO A 277 37.90 -39.89 46.81
N VAL A 278 38.50 -39.05 47.64
CA VAL A 278 39.97 -38.94 47.69
C VAL A 278 40.52 -40.21 48.34
N ALA A 279 41.48 -40.89 47.70
CA ALA A 279 42.07 -42.11 48.25
C ALA A 279 42.84 -41.82 49.55
N GLU A 280 42.77 -42.74 50.53
CA GLU A 280 43.35 -42.56 51.87
C GLU A 280 44.90 -42.39 51.87
N GLU A 281 45.61 -42.76 50.80
CA GLU A 281 47.07 -42.63 50.73
C GLU A 281 47.57 -41.17 50.58
N ASP A 282 46.72 -40.22 50.17
CA ASP A 282 47.09 -38.80 50.02
C ASP A 282 46.89 -37.96 51.29
N VAL A 283 46.26 -38.51 52.33
CA VAL A 283 46.00 -37.80 53.60
C VAL A 283 47.24 -37.75 54.49
N PHE A 284 48.19 -38.69 54.33
CA PHE A 284 49.37 -38.80 55.20
C PHE A 284 50.47 -37.76 54.90
N TYR A 285 50.55 -37.19 53.70
CA TYR A 285 51.64 -36.25 53.36
C TYR A 285 51.38 -34.78 53.72
N ARG A 286 50.20 -34.41 54.25
CA ARG A 286 49.90 -33.01 54.65
C ARG A 286 50.05 -32.71 56.14
N ASN A 287 50.28 -33.70 57.00
CA ASN A 287 50.37 -33.49 58.45
C ASN A 287 51.79 -33.64 59.06
N ASP A 288 52.82 -34.01 58.28
CA ASP A 288 54.18 -34.24 58.81
C ASP A 288 55.11 -33.01 58.69
N LEU A 289 54.60 -31.80 58.93
CA LEU A 289 55.43 -30.59 59.01
C LEU A 289 55.01 -29.66 60.16
N VAL A 290 54.97 -30.19 61.39
CA VAL A 290 55.28 -29.40 62.60
C VAL A 290 55.94 -30.33 63.63
N ILE A 291 57.26 -30.22 63.78
CA ILE A 291 57.97 -30.51 65.04
C ILE A 291 58.40 -29.16 65.59
#